data_AF-A0A3L9DT60-F1
#
_entry.id   AF-A0A3L9DT60-F1
#
_cell.length_a   1.000
_cell.length_b   1.000
_cell.length_c   1.000
_cell.angle_alpha   90.00
_cell.angle_beta   90.00
_cell.angle_gamma   90.00
#
_symmetry.space_group_name_H-M   'P 1'
#
loop_
_entity.id
_entity.type
_entity.pdbx_description
1 polymer ?
#
loop_
_entity_poly.entity_id
_entity_poly.type
_entity_poly.pdbx_seq_one_letter_code
_entity_poly.pdbx_strand_id
1 'polypeptide(L)'
;MEQIKERLFFISLCVVCFIVGAVLGNVAPLNQQPKKHPIIIYTVDNAGGVMVGQITDKEIIEGRYIVTAHAYGKFLVTKEQYEAIKVGDPIPDYLKKRGN
;
A
#
# COMPACT_ATOMS: atom_id res chain seq x y z
N MET A 1 22.91 -23.93 54.39
CA MET A 1 23.15 -24.64 53.11
C MET A 1 21.92 -24.58 52.21
N GLU A 2 20.73 -24.97 52.68
CA GLU A 2 19.50 -25.00 51.86
C GLU A 2 19.05 -23.63 51.30
N GLN A 3 19.06 -22.54 52.09
CA GLN A 3 18.71 -21.20 51.59
C GLN A 3 19.62 -20.70 50.46
N ILE A 4 20.91 -21.00 50.53
CA ILE A 4 21.87 -20.61 49.49
C ILE A 4 21.60 -21.40 48.21
N LYS A 5 21.23 -22.68 48.34
CA LYS A 5 20.89 -23.57 47.24
C LYS A 5 19.62 -23.15 46.51
N GLU A 6 18.58 -22.73 47.25
CA GLU A 6 17.36 -22.16 46.64
C GLU A 6 17.65 -20.86 45.90
N ARG A 7 18.45 -19.95 46.48
CA ARG A 7 18.83 -18.69 45.82
C ARG A 7 19.61 -18.94 44.52
N LEU A 8 20.53 -19.90 44.52
CA LEU A 8 21.26 -20.33 43.33
C LEU A 8 20.32 -20.94 42.27
N PHE A 9 19.32 -21.70 42.70
CA PHE A 9 18.30 -22.26 41.81
C PHE A 9 17.47 -21.18 41.13
N PHE A 10 16.98 -20.18 41.87
CA PHE A 10 16.23 -19.06 41.29
C PHE A 10 17.08 -18.21 40.34
N ILE A 11 18.35 -17.96 40.67
CA ILE A 11 19.27 -17.24 39.79
C ILE A 11 19.49 -18.03 38.49
N SER A 12 19.72 -19.34 38.60
CA SER A 12 19.88 -20.22 37.43
C SER A 12 18.64 -20.21 36.54
N LEU A 13 17.44 -20.29 37.13
CA LEU A 13 16.18 -20.23 36.40
C LEU A 13 16.02 -18.90 35.64
N CYS A 14 16.30 -17.77 36.30
CA CYS A 14 16.23 -16.44 35.67
C CYS A 14 17.20 -16.31 34.49
N VAL A 15 18.43 -16.80 34.63
CA VAL A 15 19.43 -16.77 33.55
C VAL A 15 18.98 -17.62 32.36
N VAL A 16 18.46 -18.82 32.61
CA VAL A 16 17.96 -19.70 31.54
C VAL A 16 16.79 -19.06 30.79
N CYS A 17 15.82 -18.47 31.50
CA CYS A 17 14.70 -17.75 30.87
C CYS A 17 15.19 -16.58 30.00
N PHE A 18 16.20 -15.85 30.44
CA PHE A 18 16.77 -14.72 29.69
C PHE A 18 17.46 -15.19 28.40
N ILE A 19 18.26 -16.26 28.47
CA ILE A 19 18.93 -16.84 27.30
C ILE A 19 17.91 -17.37 26.29
N VAL A 20 16.87 -18.07 26.73
CA VAL A 20 15.80 -18.59 25.85
C VAL A 20 15.06 -17.43 25.16
N GLY A 21 14.70 -16.38 25.90
CA GLY A 21 14.06 -15.19 25.34
C GLY A 21 14.95 -14.47 24.32
N ALA A 22 16.25 -14.34 24.60
CA ALA A 22 17.20 -13.72 23.70
C ALA A 22 17.39 -14.53 22.41
N VAL A 23 17.49 -15.86 22.49
CA VAL A 23 17.60 -16.72 21.31
C VAL A 23 16.34 -16.60 20.46
N LEU A 24 15.16 -16.79 21.05
CA LEU A 24 13.88 -16.73 20.33
C LEU A 24 13.61 -15.35 19.70
N GLY A 25 13.96 -14.27 20.39
CA GLY A 25 13.81 -12.91 19.89
C GLY A 25 14.75 -12.58 18.71
N ASN A 26 15.91 -13.24 18.62
CA ASN A 26 16.85 -13.05 17.52
C ASN A 26 16.61 -13.99 16.31
N VAL A 27 15.96 -15.14 16.51
CA VAL A 27 15.61 -16.05 15.38
C VAL A 27 14.26 -15.74 14.73
N ALA A 28 13.35 -15.06 15.43
CA ALA A 28 12.08 -14.67 14.85
C ALA A 28 12.27 -13.41 13.98
N PRO A 29 11.95 -13.46 12.68
CA PRO A 29 11.89 -12.24 11.88
C PRO A 29 10.70 -11.42 12.39
N LEU A 30 10.97 -10.47 13.29
CA LEU A 30 10.00 -9.49 13.75
C LEU A 30 9.55 -8.67 12.55
N ASN A 31 8.40 -9.04 12.01
CA ASN A 31 7.67 -8.34 10.95
C ASN A 31 8.49 -8.14 9.67
N GLN A 32 8.44 -9.12 8.77
CA GLN A 32 8.74 -8.85 7.37
C GLN A 32 7.83 -7.69 6.93
N GLN A 33 8.41 -6.51 6.69
CA GLN A 33 7.66 -5.40 6.13
C GLN A 33 6.99 -5.90 4.85
N PRO A 34 5.70 -5.59 4.62
CA PRO A 34 5.03 -5.99 3.41
C PRO A 34 5.89 -5.53 2.23
N LYS A 35 6.28 -6.48 1.37
CA LYS A 35 7.13 -6.21 0.22
C LYS A 35 6.44 -5.15 -0.64
N LYS A 36 6.91 -3.90 -0.58
CA LYS A 36 6.41 -2.85 -1.46
C LYS A 36 6.79 -3.24 -2.89
N HIS A 37 5.79 -3.62 -3.67
CA HIS A 37 5.98 -3.88 -5.10
C HIS A 37 6.45 -2.59 -5.79
N PRO A 38 7.50 -2.64 -6.64
CA PRO A 38 7.94 -1.46 -7.37
C PRO A 38 6.81 -0.98 -8.30
N ILE A 39 6.45 0.29 -8.18
CA ILE A 39 5.47 0.94 -9.06
C ILE A 39 6.26 1.55 -10.23
N ILE A 40 6.06 1.01 -11.44
CA ILE A 40 6.63 1.59 -12.66
C ILE A 40 5.62 2.60 -13.21
N ILE A 41 5.98 3.89 -13.21
CA ILE A 41 5.17 4.96 -13.78
C ILE A 41 5.68 5.24 -15.19
N TYR A 42 4.92 4.85 -16.21
CA TYR A 42 5.20 5.24 -17.59
C TYR A 42 4.65 6.64 -17.83
N THR A 43 5.54 7.61 -18.01
CA THR A 43 5.16 8.94 -18.47
C THR A 43 4.87 8.87 -19.96
N VAL A 44 3.59 8.96 -20.35
CA VAL A 44 3.20 9.07 -21.76
C VAL A 44 3.35 10.53 -22.19
N ASP A 45 4.07 10.79 -23.26
CA ASP A 45 4.32 12.12 -23.83
C ASP A 45 3.17 12.56 -24.76
N ASN A 46 1.95 12.59 -24.25
CA ASN A 46 0.78 13.09 -24.99
C ASN A 46 0.77 14.64 -25.10
N ALA A 47 1.93 15.27 -25.30
CA ALA A 47 2.04 16.71 -25.45
C ALA A 47 1.31 17.16 -26.73
N GLY A 48 0.17 17.83 -26.56
CA GLY A 48 -0.65 18.34 -27.67
C GLY A 48 -1.80 17.43 -28.13
N GLY A 49 -1.98 16.25 -27.53
CA GLY A 49 -3.09 15.36 -27.83
C GLY A 49 -4.38 15.78 -27.11
N VAL A 50 -5.42 16.16 -27.84
CA VAL A 50 -6.77 16.34 -27.27
C VAL A 50 -7.31 14.96 -26.92
N MET A 51 -7.63 14.73 -25.64
CA MET A 51 -8.35 13.53 -25.24
C MET A 51 -9.80 13.61 -25.74
N VAL A 52 -10.14 12.78 -26.72
CA VAL A 52 -11.48 12.68 -27.30
C VAL A 52 -12.04 11.30 -27.00
N GLY A 53 -13.19 11.26 -26.33
CA GLY A 53 -13.83 10.00 -25.95
C GLY A 53 -14.76 10.17 -24.76
N GLN A 54 -15.19 9.03 -24.25
CA GLN A 54 -16.08 8.91 -23.09
C GLN A 54 -15.47 8.00 -22.04
N ILE A 55 -15.97 8.14 -20.82
CA ILE A 55 -15.66 7.22 -19.72
C ILE A 55 -16.37 5.90 -19.96
N THR A 56 -15.62 4.81 -20.00
CA THR A 56 -16.16 3.48 -20.32
C THR A 56 -16.36 2.60 -19.10
N ASP A 57 -15.66 2.88 -18.00
CA ASP A 57 -15.76 2.07 -16.80
C ASP A 57 -15.39 2.87 -15.55
N LYS A 58 -15.85 2.38 -14.40
CA LYS A 58 -15.61 2.96 -13.08
C LYS A 58 -15.39 1.84 -12.07
N GLU A 59 -14.28 1.89 -11.36
CA GLU A 59 -13.91 0.87 -10.38
C GLU A 59 -13.40 1.48 -9.08
N ILE A 60 -13.52 0.75 -7.98
CA ILE A 60 -12.92 1.11 -6.69
C ILE A 60 -11.96 0.00 -6.30
N ILE A 61 -10.67 0.32 -6.23
CA ILE A 61 -9.61 -0.62 -5.88
C ILE A 61 -9.00 -0.15 -4.56
N GLU A 62 -9.10 -0.97 -3.50
CA GLU A 62 -8.51 -0.66 -2.19
C GLU A 62 -8.90 0.74 -1.63
N GLY A 63 -10.15 1.15 -1.86
CA GLY A 63 -10.66 2.46 -1.43
C GLY A 63 -10.21 3.65 -2.30
N ARG A 64 -9.53 3.38 -3.43
CA ARG A 64 -9.17 4.39 -4.44
C ARG A 64 -10.18 4.40 -5.56
N TYR A 65 -10.60 5.59 -5.98
CA TYR A 65 -11.61 5.79 -7.01
C TYR A 65 -10.95 5.92 -8.38
N ILE A 66 -11.28 5.01 -9.31
CA ILE A 66 -10.64 4.95 -10.62
C ILE A 66 -11.71 5.02 -11.72
N VAL A 67 -11.45 5.84 -12.74
CA VAL A 67 -12.28 5.93 -13.95
C VAL A 67 -11.46 5.54 -15.16
N THR A 68 -12.07 4.80 -16.09
CA THR A 68 -11.40 4.34 -17.31
C THR A 68 -11.86 5.15 -18.50
N ALA A 69 -10.92 5.76 -19.22
CA ALA A 69 -11.15 6.33 -20.54
C ALA A 69 -10.54 5.39 -21.58
N HIS A 70 -11.37 4.75 -22.39
CA HIS A 70 -11.03 3.62 -23.27
C HIS A 70 -9.61 3.65 -23.88
N ALA A 71 -9.31 4.66 -24.71
CA ALA A 71 -8.06 4.76 -25.44
C ALA A 71 -6.88 5.31 -24.61
N TYR A 72 -7.15 5.80 -23.40
CA TYR A 72 -6.20 6.55 -22.57
C TYR A 72 -5.85 5.85 -21.25
N GLY A 73 -6.61 4.83 -20.87
CA GLY A 73 -6.36 4.02 -19.68
C GLY A 73 -7.15 4.48 -18.45
N LYS A 74 -6.58 4.18 -17.27
CA LYS A 74 -7.22 4.33 -15.96
C LYS A 74 -6.70 5.56 -15.23
N PHE A 75 -7.61 6.36 -14.69
CA PHE A 75 -7.32 7.61 -14.00
C PHE A 75 -7.76 7.54 -12.55
N LEU A 76 -6.86 7.88 -11.64
CA LEU A 76 -7.18 8.05 -10.22
C LEU A 76 -7.85 9.41 -10.03
N VAL A 77 -9.02 9.41 -9.39
CA VAL A 77 -9.80 10.62 -9.13
C VAL A 77 -10.20 10.70 -7.65
N THR A 78 -10.67 11.88 -7.23
CA THR A 78 -11.26 12.00 -5.89
C THR A 78 -12.63 11.32 -5.83
N LYS A 79 -13.14 11.09 -4.61
CA LYS A 79 -14.47 10.52 -4.42
C LYS A 79 -15.55 11.38 -5.07
N GLU A 80 -15.46 12.69 -4.89
CA GLU A 80 -16.44 13.67 -5.40
C GLU A 80 -16.45 13.68 -6.93
N GLN A 81 -15.26 13.62 -7.55
CA GLN A 81 -15.12 13.50 -9.00
C GLN A 81 -15.67 12.18 -9.52
N TYR A 82 -15.39 11.07 -8.81
CA TYR A 82 -15.92 9.76 -9.15
C TYR A 82 -17.44 9.75 -9.10
N GLU A 83 -18.08 10.30 -8.07
CA GLU A 83 -19.53 10.36 -7.96
C GLU A 83 -20.17 11.25 -9.03
N ALA A 84 -19.49 12.33 -9.43
CA ALA A 84 -19.96 13.24 -10.46
C ALA A 84 -19.90 12.66 -11.88
N ILE A 85 -18.93 11.79 -12.19
CA ILE A 85 -18.76 11.16 -13.50
C ILE A 85 -19.65 9.93 -13.65
N LYS A 86 -20.33 9.76 -14.78
CA LYS A 86 -21.02 8.52 -15.17
C LYS A 86 -20.33 7.83 -16.35
N VAL A 87 -20.57 6.53 -16.48
CA VAL A 87 -20.15 5.77 -17.67
C VAL A 87 -20.94 6.29 -18.87
N GLY A 88 -20.26 6.60 -19.97
CA GLY A 88 -20.80 7.28 -21.15
C GLY A 88 -20.61 8.80 -21.15
N ASP A 89 -20.21 9.41 -20.02
CA ASP A 89 -19.95 10.84 -20.00
C ASP A 89 -18.69 11.18 -20.80
N PRO A 90 -18.64 12.36 -21.45
CA PRO A 90 -17.44 12.83 -22.10
C PRO A 90 -16.30 12.99 -21.09
N ILE A 91 -15.06 12.81 -21.55
CA ILE A 91 -13.88 12.96 -20.69
C ILE A 91 -13.84 14.40 -20.13
N PRO A 92 -13.84 14.58 -18.79
CA PRO A 92 -13.79 15.91 -18.16
C PRO A 92 -12.48 16.63 -18.44
N ASP A 93 -12.52 17.97 -18.52
CA ASP A 93 -11.36 18.79 -18.89
C ASP A 93 -10.18 18.69 -17.92
N TYR A 94 -10.45 18.42 -16.63
CA TYR A 94 -9.38 18.23 -15.64
C TYR A 94 -8.59 16.93 -15.85
N LEU A 95 -9.16 15.92 -16.54
CA LEU A 95 -8.42 14.71 -16.95
C LEU A 95 -7.63 14.94 -18.24
N LYS A 96 -8.01 15.94 -19.05
CA LYS A 96 -7.32 16.27 -20.32
C LYS A 96 -6.03 17.04 -20.13
N LYS A 97 -5.86 17.69 -18.97
CA LYS A 97 -4.69 18.52 -18.67
C LYS A 97 -3.64 17.70 -17.95
N ARG A 98 -2.38 17.94 -18.30
CA ARG A 98 -1.25 17.47 -17.48
C ARG A 98 -1.27 18.22 -16.15
N GLY A 99 -1.05 17.51 -15.04
CA GLY A 99 -0.79 18.17 -13.76
C GLY A 99 0.43 19.08 -13.88
N ASN A 100 0.32 20.30 -13.36
CA ASN A 100 1.41 21.28 -13.34
C ASN A 100 2.45 20.89 -12.27
#